data_AF-A0A9N9BTI2-F1
#
_entry.id   AF-A0A9N9BTI2-F1
#
_cell.length_a   1.000
_cell.length_b   1.000
_cell.length_c   1.000
_cell.angle_alpha   90.00
_cell.angle_beta   90.00
_cell.angle_gamma   90.00
#
_symmetry.space_group_name_H-M   'P 1'
#
loop_
_entity.id
_entity.type
_entity.pdbx_description
1 polymer ?
#
loop_
_entity_poly.entity_id
_entity_poly.type
_entity_poly.pdbx_seq_one_letter_code
_entity_poly.pdbx_strand_id
1 'polypeptide(L)'
;MATVSEPKQQNGHSDPRAQLEQTIDQLLTKIWEIMVQLNEYDSENKWAVSRSLTDLVACFEEVNILQEKIQHIQVPMKVIEFIDEGRNPDIFMADYVDEVMQENQAVKVKNEAIQWEI
;
A
#
# COMPACT_ATOMS: atom_id res chain seq x y z
N MET A 1 -34.42 19.25 11.19
CA MET A 1 -33.75 19.06 9.89
C MET A 1 -32.55 19.98 9.85
N ALA A 2 -31.38 19.47 10.22
CA ALA A 2 -30.11 20.16 10.07
C ALA A 2 -29.19 19.21 9.32
N THR A 3 -29.02 19.46 8.02
CA THR A 3 -28.04 18.79 7.19
C THR A 3 -26.67 19.31 7.61
N VAL A 4 -25.96 18.53 8.43
CA VAL A 4 -24.54 18.72 8.68
C VAL A 4 -23.82 18.31 7.41
N SER A 5 -23.40 19.31 6.64
CA SER A 5 -22.54 19.12 5.48
C SER A 5 -21.18 18.62 5.96
N GLU A 6 -20.84 17.37 5.65
CA GLU A 6 -19.49 16.83 5.82
C GLU A 6 -18.50 17.68 5.00
N PRO A 7 -17.37 18.12 5.58
CA PRO A 7 -16.33 18.75 4.81
C PRO A 7 -15.67 17.65 3.95
N LYS A 8 -15.96 17.67 2.64
CA LYS A 8 -15.16 16.98 1.64
C LYS A 8 -13.73 17.49 1.78
N GLN A 9 -12.85 16.66 2.32
CA GLN A 9 -11.41 16.92 2.32
C GLN A 9 -10.90 16.92 0.88
N GLN A 10 -10.91 18.11 0.28
CA GLN A 10 -10.09 18.44 -0.87
C GLN A 10 -8.66 18.63 -0.37
N ASN A 11 -7.81 17.60 -0.48
CA ASN A 11 -6.35 17.77 -0.35
C ASN A 11 -5.66 17.23 -1.60
N GLY A 12 -5.70 18.02 -2.67
CA GLY A 12 -4.90 17.84 -3.88
C GLY A 12 -3.51 18.47 -3.76
N HIS A 13 -2.76 18.11 -2.72
CA HIS A 13 -1.36 18.54 -2.58
C HIS A 13 -0.51 17.37 -2.11
N SER A 14 0.11 16.66 -3.07
CA SER A 14 1.28 15.81 -2.85
C SER A 14 1.15 14.81 -1.68
N ASP A 15 0.22 13.86 -1.79
CA ASP A 15 0.12 12.75 -0.85
C ASP A 15 1.46 11.99 -0.84
N PRO A 16 2.19 11.91 0.30
CA PRO A 16 3.44 11.16 0.39
C PRO A 16 3.27 9.70 -0.05
N ARG A 17 2.08 9.12 0.13
CA ARG A 17 1.75 7.78 -0.36
C ARG A 17 1.75 7.73 -1.89
N ALA A 18 1.09 8.66 -2.56
CA ALA A 18 1.07 8.71 -4.02
C ALA A 18 2.48 8.94 -4.61
N GLN A 19 3.32 9.71 -3.92
CA GLN A 19 4.73 9.84 -4.27
C GLN A 19 5.48 8.53 -4.13
N LEU A 20 5.28 7.80 -3.02
CA LEU A 20 5.89 6.49 -2.83
C LEU A 20 5.46 5.50 -3.91
N GLU A 21 4.17 5.44 -4.25
CA GLU A 21 3.64 4.60 -5.34
C GLU A 21 4.33 4.95 -6.68
N GLN A 22 4.45 6.24 -7.00
CA GLN A 22 5.14 6.68 -8.21
C GLN A 22 6.63 6.32 -8.21
N THR A 23 7.34 6.48 -7.09
CA THR A 23 8.76 6.09 -6.98
C THR A 23 8.94 4.58 -7.12
N ILE A 24 8.01 3.76 -6.59
CA ILE A 24 8.02 2.30 -6.77
C ILE A 24 7.82 1.94 -8.24
N ASP A 25 6.89 2.57 -8.95
CA ASP A 25 6.67 2.33 -10.38
C ASP A 25 7.90 2.70 -11.22
N GLN A 26 8.56 3.82 -10.88
CA GLN A 26 9.81 4.23 -11.49
C GLN A 26 10.92 3.20 -11.23
N LEU A 27 11.03 2.70 -10.00
CA LEU A 27 12.00 1.67 -9.62
C LEU A 27 11.80 0.39 -10.43
N LEU A 28 10.56 -0.09 -10.56
CA LEU A 28 10.23 -1.25 -11.40
C LEU A 28 10.61 -1.02 -12.86
N THR A 29 10.30 0.16 -13.38
CA THR A 29 10.67 0.56 -14.75
C THR A 29 12.19 0.55 -14.94
N LYS A 30 12.95 1.08 -13.97
CA LYS A 30 14.42 1.09 -14.01
C LYS A 30 15.01 -0.31 -13.98
N ILE A 31 14.46 -1.22 -13.16
CA ILE A 31 14.87 -2.63 -13.15
C ILE A 31 14.66 -3.25 -14.54
N TRP A 32 13.49 -3.00 -15.15
CA TRP A 32 13.20 -3.52 -16.49
C TRP A 32 14.12 -2.95 -17.56
N GLU A 33 14.38 -1.63 -17.55
CA GLU A 33 15.34 -0.97 -18.44
C GLU A 33 16.74 -1.61 -18.32
N ILE A 34 17.21 -1.88 -17.10
CA ILE A 34 18.49 -2.54 -16.86
C ILE A 34 18.49 -3.96 -17.43
N MET A 35 17.41 -4.73 -17.25
CA MET A 35 17.30 -6.08 -17.82
C MET A 35 17.36 -6.07 -19.36
N VAL A 36 16.71 -5.11 -20.00
CA VAL A 36 16.77 -4.94 -21.46
C VAL A 36 18.18 -4.56 -21.91
N GLN A 37 18.82 -3.58 -21.25
CA GLN A 37 20.18 -3.17 -21.56
C GLN A 37 21.22 -4.30 -21.37
N LEU A 38 20.99 -5.19 -20.39
CA LEU A 38 21.83 -6.38 -20.19
C LEU A 38 21.65 -7.43 -21.30
N ASN A 39 20.48 -7.50 -21.93
CA ASN A 39 20.23 -8.40 -23.05
C ASN A 39 20.99 -7.95 -24.31
N GLU A 40 21.08 -6.63 -24.54
CA GLU A 40 21.77 -6.01 -25.68
C GLU A 40 23.20 -5.56 -25.34
N TYR A 41 23.83 -6.20 -24.35
CA TYR A 41 25.09 -5.72 -23.78
C TYR A 41 26.25 -5.76 -24.78
N ASP A 42 26.66 -4.58 -25.25
CA ASP A 42 27.90 -4.35 -25.99
C ASP A 42 28.92 -3.61 -25.11
N SER A 43 30.21 -3.84 -25.35
CA SER A 43 31.33 -3.30 -24.57
C SER A 43 31.38 -1.77 -24.58
N GLU A 44 30.73 -1.12 -25.54
CA GLU A 44 30.57 0.34 -25.64
C GLU A 44 29.49 0.91 -24.69
N ASN A 45 28.48 0.12 -24.31
CA ASN A 45 27.32 0.57 -23.54
C ASN A 45 27.43 0.32 -22.02
N LYS A 46 28.62 -0.07 -21.53
CA LYS A 46 28.88 -0.33 -20.10
C LYS A 46 28.53 0.86 -19.19
N TRP A 47 28.76 2.08 -19.68
CA TRP A 47 28.50 3.30 -18.92
C TRP A 47 26.99 3.54 -18.74
N ALA A 48 26.16 3.12 -19.69
CA ALA A 48 24.70 3.30 -19.62
C ALA A 48 24.10 2.42 -18.51
N VAL A 49 24.51 1.14 -18.44
CA VAL A 49 24.11 0.22 -17.37
C VAL A 49 24.57 0.70 -16.00
N SER A 50 25.81 1.18 -15.90
CA SER A 50 26.36 1.74 -14.65
C SER A 50 25.59 2.98 -14.17
N ARG A 51 25.18 3.84 -15.11
CA ARG A 51 24.33 4.99 -14.82
C ARG A 51 22.94 4.57 -14.35
N SER A 52 22.29 3.66 -15.06
CA SER A 52 20.98 3.13 -14.67
C SER A 52 21.01 2.43 -13.30
N LEU A 53 22.11 1.76 -12.96
CA LEU A 53 22.29 1.19 -11.62
C LEU A 53 22.43 2.28 -10.55
N THR A 54 23.15 3.36 -10.84
CA THR A 54 23.26 4.52 -9.93
C THR A 54 21.89 5.19 -9.73
N ASP A 55 21.13 5.36 -10.82
CA ASP A 55 19.78 5.91 -10.77
C ASP A 55 18.84 5.00 -9.96
N LEU A 56 18.98 3.67 -10.08
CA LEU A 56 18.23 2.69 -9.29
C LEU A 56 18.54 2.83 -7.79
N VAL A 57 19.81 3.02 -7.42
CA VAL A 57 20.21 3.26 -6.02
C VAL A 57 19.57 4.54 -5.49
N ALA A 58 19.56 5.62 -6.28
CA ALA A 58 18.89 6.86 -5.90
C ALA A 58 17.38 6.67 -5.67
N CYS A 59 16.70 5.86 -6.50
CA CYS A 59 15.29 5.51 -6.27
C CYS A 59 15.09 4.76 -4.94
N PHE A 60 15.97 3.82 -4.58
CA PHE A 60 15.90 3.13 -3.28
C PHE A 60 16.10 4.09 -2.09
N GLU A 61 17.02 5.05 -2.20
CA GLU A 61 17.22 6.07 -1.17
C GLU A 61 15.97 6.96 -1.01
N GLU A 62 15.35 7.34 -2.12
CA GLU A 62 14.11 8.12 -2.12
C GLU A 62 12.94 7.34 -1.48
N VAL A 63 12.80 6.05 -1.81
CA VAL A 63 11.81 5.16 -1.16
C VAL A 63 12.01 5.14 0.35
N ASN A 64 13.25 5.03 0.83
CA ASN A 64 13.54 5.01 2.27
C ASN A 64 13.15 6.33 2.96
N ILE A 65 13.39 7.48 2.32
CA ILE A 65 12.97 8.80 2.84
C ILE A 65 11.45 8.94 2.84
N LEU A 66 10.76 8.45 1.81
CA LEU A 66 9.31 8.50 1.72
C LEU A 66 8.63 7.55 2.71
N GLN A 67 9.25 6.39 3.00
CA GLN A 67 8.77 5.45 4.01
C GLN A 67 8.64 6.11 5.39
N GLU A 68 9.61 6.95 5.79
CA GLU A 68 9.54 7.67 7.06
C GLU A 68 8.32 8.59 7.16
N LYS A 69 7.85 9.14 6.04
CA LYS A 69 6.67 10.03 6.00
C LYS A 69 5.34 9.27 6.12
N ILE A 70 5.35 7.95 5.93
CA ILE A 70 4.15 7.10 5.87
C ILE A 70 4.07 6.14 7.08
N GLN A 71 4.96 6.29 8.07
CA GLN A 71 4.97 5.44 9.29
C GLN A 71 3.65 5.40 10.07
N HIS A 72 2.75 6.36 9.84
CA HIS A 72 1.41 6.38 10.45
C HIS A 72 0.48 5.28 9.90
N ILE A 73 0.79 4.69 8.74
CA ILE A 73 0.02 3.58 8.16
C ILE A 73 0.53 2.26 8.76
N GLN A 74 -0.33 1.57 9.51
CA GLN A 74 -0.04 0.24 10.03
C GLN A 74 -0.66 -0.82 9.15
N VAL A 75 0.14 -1.77 8.69
CA VAL A 75 -0.30 -2.91 7.88
C VAL A 75 -0.37 -4.15 8.76
N PRO A 76 -1.56 -4.79 8.91
CA PRO A 76 -1.68 -6.04 9.67
C PRO A 76 -0.86 -7.17 9.03
N MET A 77 -0.25 -8.03 9.86
CA MET A 77 0.56 -9.16 9.37
C MET A 77 -0.21 -10.09 8.42
N LYS A 78 -1.50 -10.33 8.68
CA LYS A 78 -2.36 -11.13 7.79
C LYS A 78 -2.44 -10.58 6.37
N VAL A 79 -2.37 -9.26 6.18
CA VAL A 79 -2.36 -8.66 4.85
C VAL A 79 -1.05 -8.99 4.12
N ILE A 80 0.07 -9.04 4.84
CA ILE A 80 1.38 -9.44 4.30
C ILE A 80 1.35 -10.91 3.86
N GLU A 81 0.77 -11.79 4.68
CA GLU A 81 0.59 -13.21 4.34
C GLU A 81 -0.23 -13.38 3.04
N PHE A 82 -1.30 -12.60 2.86
CA PHE A 82 -2.07 -12.61 1.62
C PHE A 82 -1.23 -12.20 0.40
N ILE A 83 -0.37 -11.18 0.55
CA ILE A 83 0.53 -10.73 -0.51
C ILE A 83 1.56 -11.81 -0.86
N ASP A 84 2.17 -12.45 0.15
CA ASP A 84 3.18 -13.50 -0.03
C ASP A 84 2.61 -14.73 -0.77
N GLU A 85 1.34 -15.04 -0.54
CA GLU A 85 0.61 -16.12 -1.22
C GLU A 85 0.07 -15.72 -2.61
N GLY A 86 0.25 -14.46 -3.02
CA GLY A 86 -0.28 -13.92 -4.27
C GLY A 86 -1.80 -13.73 -4.28
N ARG A 87 -2.43 -13.66 -3.11
CA ARG A 87 -3.87 -13.36 -2.96
C ARG A 87 -4.10 -11.86 -2.94
N ASN A 88 -5.31 -11.44 -3.34
CA ASN A 88 -5.68 -10.03 -3.28
C ASN A 88 -5.92 -9.60 -1.82
N PRO A 89 -5.18 -8.61 -1.27
CA PRO A 89 -5.39 -8.10 0.09
C PRO A 89 -6.77 -7.46 0.32
N ASP A 90 -7.49 -7.05 -0.72
CA ASP A 90 -8.86 -6.52 -0.58
C ASP A 90 -9.84 -7.59 -0.06
N ILE A 91 -9.58 -8.87 -0.35
CA ILE A 91 -10.38 -9.99 0.13
C ILE A 91 -10.29 -10.08 1.66
N PHE A 92 -9.09 -9.89 2.22
CA PHE A 92 -8.90 -9.84 3.66
C PHE A 92 -9.74 -8.73 4.30
N MET A 93 -9.78 -7.54 3.69
CA MET A 93 -10.60 -6.45 4.21
C MET A 93 -12.10 -6.77 4.15
N ALA A 94 -12.57 -7.39 3.06
CA ALA A 94 -13.96 -7.80 2.93
C ALA A 94 -14.34 -8.83 4.02
N ASP A 95 -13.54 -9.88 4.18
CA ASP A 95 -13.77 -10.92 5.19
C ASP A 95 -13.74 -10.35 6.62
N TYR A 96 -12.81 -9.42 6.89
CA TYR A 96 -12.70 -8.78 8.20
C TYR A 96 -13.91 -7.91 8.53
N VAL A 97 -14.45 -7.17 7.56
CA VAL A 97 -15.67 -6.37 7.75
C VAL A 97 -16.86 -7.29 8.04
N ASP A 98 -16.99 -8.39 7.29
CA ASP A 98 -18.06 -9.37 7.51
C ASP A 98 -17.97 -10.04 8.88
N GLU A 99 -16.76 -10.42 9.32
CA GLU A 99 -16.49 -10.97 10.65
C GLU A 99 -16.91 -9.99 11.75
N VAL A 100 -16.47 -8.73 11.67
CA VAL A 100 -16.82 -7.68 12.64
C VAL A 100 -18.32 -7.42 12.68
N MET A 101 -19.00 -7.44 11.52
CA MET A 101 -20.46 -7.29 11.47
C MET A 101 -21.18 -8.44 12.16
N GLN A 102 -20.74 -9.69 11.94
CA GLN A 102 -21.31 -10.87 12.60
C GLN A 102 -21.08 -10.84 14.11
N GLU A 103 -19.87 -10.50 14.56
CA GLU A 103 -19.56 -10.36 15.99
C GLU A 103 -20.40 -9.26 16.64
N ASN A 104 -20.53 -8.10 16.00
CA ASN A 104 -21.36 -7.01 16.51
C ASN A 104 -22.82 -7.43 16.64
N GLN A 105 -23.38 -8.10 15.63
CA GLN A 105 -24.74 -8.61 15.69
C GLN A 105 -24.91 -9.66 16.81
N ALA A 106 -23.95 -10.56 16.98
CA ALA A 106 -23.98 -11.56 18.05
C ALA A 106 -23.92 -10.92 19.45
N VAL A 107 -23.05 -9.91 19.64
CA VAL A 107 -22.96 -9.15 20.89
C VAL A 107 -24.25 -8.37 21.16
N LYS A 108 -24.85 -7.76 20.13
CA LYS A 108 -26.13 -7.07 20.24
C LYS A 108 -27.24 -8.01 20.70
N VAL A 109 -27.38 -9.18 20.07
CA VAL A 109 -28.37 -10.20 20.46
C VAL A 109 -28.13 -10.66 21.90
N LYS A 110 -26.88 -10.89 22.30
CA LYS A 110 -26.54 -11.27 23.67
C LYS A 110 -26.89 -10.17 24.67
N ASN A 111 -26.64 -8.91 24.34
CA ASN A 111 -26.97 -7.78 25.21
C ASN A 111 -28.49 -7.58 25.33
N GLU A 112 -29.23 -7.71 24.22
CA GLU A 112 -30.70 -7.70 24.24
C GLU A 112 -31.24 -8.84 25.12
N ALA A 113 -30.75 -10.07 24.97
CA ALA A 113 -31.17 -11.20 25.80
C ALA A 113 -30.99 -10.94 27.30
N ILE A 114 -29.85 -10.36 27.70
CA ILE A 114 -29.58 -9.99 29.10
C ILE A 114 -30.53 -8.88 29.58
N GLN A 115 -30.87 -7.90 28.73
CA GLN A 115 -31.81 -6.83 29.07
C GLN A 115 -33.25 -7.36 29.28
N TRP A 116 -33.66 -8.42 28.58
CA TRP A 116 -34.99 -9.03 28.76
C TRP A 116 -35.09 -9.94 30.00
N GLU A 117 -33.97 -10.29 30.63
CA GLU A 117 -33.92 -11.11 31.85
C GLU A 117 -33.94 -10.30 33.16
N ILE A 118 -33.92 -8.96 33.09
CA ILE A 118 -34.02 -8.01 34.22
C ILE A 118 -35.39 -7.33 34.18
#